data_AF-M3FLF8-F1
#
_entry.id   AF-M3FLF8-F1
#
_cell.length_a   1.000
_cell.length_b   1.000
_cell.length_c   1.000
_cell.angle_alpha   90.00
_cell.angle_beta   90.00
_cell.angle_gamma   90.00
#
_symmetry.space_group_name_H-M   'P 1'
#
loop_
_entity.id
_entity.type
_entity.pdbx_description
1 polymer ?
#
loop_
_entity_poly.entity_id
_entity_poly.type
_entity_poly.pdbx_seq_one_letter_code
_entity_poly.pdbx_strand_id
1 'polypeptide(L)'
;MSLDMNSLPNDVKELKKIIIFQNNKLIDQKQKEVEYQEELRLQRLKESEHLDQIERLKIQLFGRRTEKWSQIEKDQGILFNEIESSVQEDSPEPEEESPFTPVKSHTRKKTGRKPFPDYFPRITIL
;
A
#
# COMPACT_ATOMS: atom_id res chain seq x y z
N MET A 1 -37.77 26.82 23.20
CA MET A 1 -38.64 27.87 22.61
C MET A 1 -40.06 27.61 23.05
N SER A 2 -40.68 28.54 23.76
CA SER A 2 -42.10 28.48 24.10
C SER A 2 -42.90 29.12 22.98
N LEU A 3 -43.78 28.36 22.33
CA LEU A 3 -44.72 28.89 21.35
C LEU A 3 -45.94 29.41 22.12
N ASP A 4 -46.22 30.71 22.00
CA ASP A 4 -47.42 31.30 22.58
C ASP A 4 -48.64 30.93 21.72
N MET A 5 -49.58 30.20 22.32
CA MET A 5 -50.81 29.75 21.64
C MET A 5 -51.70 30.92 21.21
N ASN A 6 -51.62 32.06 21.90
CA ASN A 6 -52.42 33.25 21.58
C ASN A 6 -51.90 34.00 20.34
N SER A 7 -50.69 33.66 19.87
CA SER A 7 -50.09 34.24 18.67
C SER A 7 -50.54 33.54 17.37
N LEU A 8 -51.31 32.45 17.47
CA LEU A 8 -51.79 31.74 16.28
C LEU A 8 -53.14 32.28 15.82
N PRO A 9 -53.38 32.34 14.50
CA PRO A 9 -54.71 32.68 13.99
C PRO A 9 -55.76 31.68 14.45
N ASN A 10 -56.94 32.17 14.84
CA ASN A 10 -58.09 31.33 15.19
C ASN A 10 -58.88 30.81 13.97
N ASP A 11 -58.53 31.24 12.74
CA ASP A 11 -59.14 30.70 11.52
C ASP A 11 -58.45 29.41 11.06
N VAL A 12 -59.24 28.35 10.93
CA VAL A 12 -58.82 27.03 10.46
C VAL A 12 -58.18 27.10 9.07
N LYS A 13 -58.64 28.00 8.18
CA LYS A 13 -58.06 28.13 6.83
C LYS A 13 -56.65 28.73 6.87
N GLU A 14 -56.42 29.72 7.72
CA GLU A 14 -55.10 30.34 7.89
C GLU A 14 -54.10 29.38 8.53
N LEU A 15 -54.53 28.61 9.54
CA LEU A 15 -53.71 27.55 10.13
C LEU A 15 -53.27 26.50 9.11
N LYS A 16 -54.17 26.05 8.24
CA LYS A 16 -53.84 25.10 7.16
C LYS A 16 -52.77 25.66 6.21
N LYS A 17 -52.84 26.95 5.86
CA LYS A 17 -51.82 27.60 5.02
C LYS A 17 -50.46 27.64 5.71
N ILE A 18 -50.42 27.98 7.00
CA ILE A 18 -49.18 28.00 7.79
C ILE A 18 -48.56 26.61 7.86
N ILE A 19 -49.35 25.57 8.09
CA ILE A 19 -48.88 24.17 8.14
C ILE A 19 -48.28 23.76 6.80
N ILE A 20 -48.95 24.06 5.69
CA ILE A 20 -48.44 23.75 4.34
C ILE A 20 -47.11 24.48 4.10
N PHE A 21 -47.03 25.76 4.44
CA PHE A 21 -45.80 26.55 4.29
C PHE A 21 -44.64 25.99 5.13
N GLN A 22 -44.90 25.65 6.39
CA GLN A 22 -43.90 25.05 7.27
C GLN A 22 -43.43 23.69 6.76
N ASN A 23 -44.36 22.85 6.30
CA ASN A 23 -44.02 21.55 5.73
C ASN A 23 -43.15 21.68 4.48
N ASN A 24 -43.49 22.59 3.57
CA ASN A 24 -42.67 22.85 2.39
C ASN A 24 -41.26 23.33 2.78
N LYS A 25 -41.18 24.27 3.73
CA LYS A 25 -39.88 24.76 4.23
C LYS A 25 -39.05 23.65 4.88
N LEU A 26 -39.68 22.74 5.63
CA LEU A 26 -39.01 21.59 6.24
C LEU A 26 -38.52 20.60 5.17
N ILE A 27 -39.28 20.39 4.10
CA ILE A 27 -38.88 19.54 2.98
C ILE A 27 -37.64 20.14 2.30
N ASP A 28 -37.67 21.43 1.97
CA ASP A 28 -36.54 22.13 1.35
C ASP A 28 -35.28 22.08 2.22
N GLN A 29 -35.43 22.27 3.54
CA GLN A 29 -34.32 22.16 4.49
C GLN A 29 -33.74 20.74 4.53
N LYS A 30 -34.60 19.71 4.55
CA LYS A 30 -34.16 18.31 4.53
C LYS A 30 -33.45 17.95 3.23
N GLN A 31 -33.92 18.44 2.09
CA GLN A 31 -33.28 18.21 0.80
C GLN A 31 -31.87 18.80 0.77
N LYS A 32 -31.71 20.06 1.18
CA LYS A 32 -30.40 20.71 1.29
C LYS A 32 -29.44 20.00 2.23
N GLU A 33 -29.95 19.51 3.37
CA GLU A 33 -29.14 18.73 4.31
C GLU A 33 -28.66 17.43 3.66
N VAL A 34 -29.53 16.71 2.96
CA VAL A 34 -29.15 15.47 2.26
C VAL A 34 -28.09 15.75 1.19
N GLU A 35 -28.29 16.77 0.35
CA GLU A 35 -27.33 17.16 -0.68
C GLU A 35 -25.96 17.51 -0.07
N TYR A 36 -25.95 18.28 1.01
CA TYR A 36 -24.72 18.65 1.71
C TYR A 36 -24.00 17.44 2.32
N GLN A 37 -24.75 16.50 2.91
CA GLN A 37 -24.19 15.27 3.46
C GLN A 37 -23.59 14.38 2.36
N GLU A 38 -24.23 14.31 1.19
CA GLU A 38 -23.69 13.58 0.04
C GLU A 38 -22.40 14.23 -0.49
N GLU A 39 -22.36 15.56 -0.59
CA GLU A 39 -21.15 16.29 -1.01
C GLU A 39 -19.98 16.05 -0.05
N LEU A 40 -20.23 16.15 1.26
CA LEU A 40 -19.24 15.83 2.29
C LEU A 40 -18.75 14.38 2.18
N ARG A 41 -19.65 13.43 1.92
CA ARG A 41 -19.28 12.03 1.73
C ARG A 41 -18.37 11.85 0.52
N LEU A 42 -18.69 12.46 -0.61
CA LEU A 42 -17.88 12.41 -1.82
C LEU A 42 -16.50 13.05 -1.61
N GLN A 43 -16.45 14.17 -0.88
CA GLN A 43 -15.19 14.82 -0.53
C GLN A 43 -14.30 13.92 0.32
N ARG A 44 -14.84 13.31 1.38
CA ARG A 44 -14.09 12.37 2.24
C ARG A 44 -13.54 11.17 1.46
N LEU A 45 -14.32 10.66 0.51
CA LEU A 45 -13.89 9.55 -0.34
C LEU A 45 -12.69 9.96 -1.21
N LYS A 46 -12.76 11.12 -1.87
CA LYS A 46 -11.62 11.67 -2.63
C LYS A 46 -10.39 11.90 -1.77
N GLU A 47 -10.57 12.45 -0.57
CA GLU A 47 -9.47 12.64 0.38
C GLU A 47 -8.81 11.32 0.75
N SER A 48 -9.60 10.27 1.01
CA SER A 48 -9.06 8.92 1.29
C SER A 48 -8.28 8.35 0.11
N GLU A 49 -8.79 8.47 -1.12
CA GLU A 49 -8.09 7.99 -2.32
C GLU A 49 -6.75 8.74 -2.53
N HIS A 50 -6.72 10.05 -2.27
CA HIS A 50 -5.50 10.83 -2.36
C HIS A 50 -4.48 10.45 -1.29
N LEU A 51 -4.91 10.16 -0.06
CA LEU A 51 -4.03 9.69 1.00
C LEU A 51 -3.40 8.35 0.64
N ASP A 52 -4.19 7.40 0.12
CA ASP A 52 -3.69 6.09 -0.34
C ASP A 52 -2.68 6.23 -1.47
N GLN A 53 -2.92 7.15 -2.42
CA GLN A 53 -1.97 7.45 -3.50
C GLN A 53 -0.66 8.01 -2.95
N ILE A 54 -0.72 8.94 -1.99
CA ILE A 54 0.47 9.52 -1.34
C ILE A 54 1.25 8.44 -0.61
N GLU A 55 0.59 7.55 0.13
CA GLU A 55 1.24 6.45 0.83
C GLU A 55 1.94 5.51 -0.15
N ARG A 56 1.26 5.13 -1.24
CA ARG A 56 1.87 4.30 -2.30
C ARG A 56 3.10 4.96 -2.91
N LEU A 57 3.04 6.26 -3.20
CA LEU A 57 4.18 7.01 -3.73
C LEU A 57 5.33 7.09 -2.71
N LYS A 58 5.03 7.28 -1.43
CA LYS A 58 6.05 7.23 -0.36
C LYS A 58 6.74 5.87 -0.31
N ILE A 59 5.98 4.78 -0.37
CA ILE A 59 6.55 3.42 -0.41
C ILE A 59 7.39 3.23 -1.68
N GLN A 60 6.93 3.69 -2.84
CA GLN A 60 7.71 3.56 -4.08
C GLN A 60 9.03 4.36 -4.05
N LEU A 61 9.01 5.57 -3.49
CA LEU A 61 10.17 6.46 -3.45
C LEU A 61 11.16 6.08 -2.34
N PHE A 62 10.63 5.70 -1.16
CA PHE A 62 11.42 5.51 0.05
C PHE A 62 11.48 4.06 0.54
N GLY A 63 10.64 3.15 0.05
CA GLY A 63 10.58 1.74 0.49
C GLY A 63 11.92 1.01 0.36
N ARG A 64 12.59 1.18 -0.78
CA ARG A 64 13.96 0.62 -1.00
C ARG A 64 15.01 1.22 -0.08
N ARG A 65 14.77 2.39 0.51
CA ARG A 65 15.67 3.02 1.49
C ARG A 65 15.35 2.56 2.91
N THR A 66 14.08 2.33 3.23
CA THR A 66 13.63 1.88 4.56
C THR A 66 13.90 0.39 4.81
N GLU A 67 13.98 -0.43 3.76
CA GLU A 67 14.36 -1.86 3.88
C GLU A 67 15.88 -2.07 4.01
N LYS A 68 16.70 -1.07 3.69
CA LYS A 68 18.15 -1.17 3.84
C LYS A 68 18.51 -1.06 5.31
N TRP A 69 19.23 -2.05 5.82
CA TRP A 69 19.80 -1.98 7.15
C TRP A 69 20.67 -0.74 7.28
N SER A 70 20.44 0.01 8.37
CA SER A 70 21.28 1.14 8.73
C SER A 70 22.71 0.65 8.99
N GLN A 71 23.68 1.56 8.93
CA GLN A 71 25.07 1.19 9.22
C GLN A 71 25.19 0.58 10.63
N ILE A 72 24.43 1.11 11.60
CA ILE A 72 24.37 0.60 12.97
C ILE A 72 23.83 -0.84 13.03
N GLU A 73 22.79 -1.17 12.26
CA GLU A 73 22.23 -2.53 12.20
C GLU A 73 23.19 -3.53 11.54
N LYS A 74 23.95 -3.08 10.54
CA LYS A 74 25.01 -3.89 9.93
C LYS A 74 26.15 -4.13 10.92
N ASP A 75 26.56 -3.09 11.63
CA ASP A 75 27.64 -3.17 12.63
C ASP A 75 27.21 -4.04 13.82
N GLN A 76 25.93 -4.06 14.20
CA GLN A 76 25.38 -4.99 15.20
C GLN A 76 25.51 -6.46 14.79
N GLY A 77 25.37 -6.77 13.50
CA GLY A 77 25.57 -8.14 13.00
C GLY A 77 27.01 -8.65 13.19
N ILE A 78 27.98 -7.75 13.29
CA ILE A 78 29.41 -8.08 13.45
C ILE A 78 29.77 -8.31 14.92
N LEU A 79 28.95 -7.86 15.87
CA LEU A 79 29.18 -8.02 17.32
C LEU A 79 29.26 -9.48 17.77
N PHE A 80 28.74 -10.43 17.00
CA PHE A 80 28.75 -11.86 17.35
C PHE A 80 29.86 -12.66 16.64
N ASN A 81 30.65 -12.01 15.79
CA ASN A 81 31.72 -12.65 15.02
C ASN A 81 33.10 -12.55 15.72
N GLU A 82 33.14 -12.22 17.01
CA GLU A 82 34.38 -12.02 17.78
C GLU A 82 35.35 -13.22 17.72
N ILE A 83 34.80 -14.44 17.68
CA ILE A 83 35.58 -15.68 17.60
C ILE A 83 36.17 -15.87 16.20
N GLU A 84 35.43 -15.60 15.12
CA GLU A 84 35.95 -15.67 13.75
C GLU A 84 37.03 -14.61 13.48
N SER A 85 36.86 -13.40 14.04
CA SER A 85 37.88 -12.34 13.93
C SER A 85 39.16 -12.66 14.70
N SER A 86 39.06 -13.34 15.84
CA SER A 86 40.24 -13.69 16.66
C SER A 86 40.97 -14.93 16.15
N VAL A 87 40.28 -15.86 15.48
CA VAL A 87 40.91 -17.04 14.84
C VAL A 87 41.77 -16.65 13.63
N GLN A 88 41.48 -15.54 12.96
CA GLN A 88 42.20 -15.13 11.75
C GLN A 88 43.57 -14.49 12.01
N GLU A 89 43.84 -14.03 13.23
CA GLU A 89 45.10 -13.35 13.56
C GLU A 89 46.21 -14.30 14.05
N ASP A 90 45.89 -15.47 14.63
CA ASP A 90 46.90 -16.36 15.23
C ASP A 90 46.56 -17.87 15.12
N SER A 91 46.55 -18.46 13.92
CA SER A 91 46.95 -19.87 13.70
C SER A 91 46.90 -20.23 12.21
N PRO A 92 47.87 -20.98 11.65
CA PRO A 92 47.56 -21.83 10.50
C PRO A 92 46.53 -22.87 10.98
N GLU A 93 45.37 -22.95 10.34
CA GLU A 93 44.40 -24.03 10.58
C GLU A 93 45.13 -25.37 10.46
N PRO A 94 45.01 -26.30 11.43
CA PRO A 94 45.41 -27.66 11.17
C PRO A 94 44.54 -28.16 10.02
N GLU A 95 45.16 -28.73 8.99
CA GLU A 95 44.45 -29.46 7.94
C GLU A 95 43.69 -30.61 8.61
N GLU A 96 42.46 -30.36 9.03
CA GLU A 96 41.55 -31.43 9.43
C GLU A 96 41.31 -32.24 8.17
N GLU A 97 41.95 -33.42 8.12
CA GLU A 97 41.67 -34.50 7.18
C GLU A 97 40.21 -34.95 7.39
N SER A 98 39.28 -34.11 6.93
CA SER A 98 37.90 -34.48 6.74
C SER A 98 37.89 -35.70 5.83
N PRO A 99 37.18 -36.78 6.20
CA PRO A 99 37.05 -37.95 5.35
C PRO A 99 36.13 -37.60 4.19
N PHE A 100 36.65 -36.82 3.24
CA PHE A 100 36.01 -36.57 1.97
C PHE A 100 35.93 -37.90 1.23
N THR A 101 34.73 -38.47 1.21
CA THR A 101 34.43 -39.55 0.28
C THR A 101 34.37 -38.96 -1.12
N PRO A 102 35.17 -39.44 -2.09
CA PRO A 102 35.13 -38.92 -3.44
C PRO A 102 33.80 -39.33 -4.11
N VAL A 103 32.86 -38.39 -4.17
CA VAL A 103 31.60 -38.58 -4.90
C VAL A 103 31.86 -38.38 -6.39
N LYS A 104 31.39 -39.33 -7.20
CA LYS A 104 31.49 -39.28 -8.66
C LYS A 104 30.83 -38.02 -9.22
N SER A 105 31.55 -37.27 -10.04
CA SER A 105 31.04 -36.05 -10.66
C SER A 105 29.79 -36.35 -11.51
N HIS A 106 28.69 -35.70 -11.17
CA HIS A 106 27.47 -35.75 -11.97
C HIS A 106 27.57 -34.75 -13.13
N THR A 107 27.48 -35.23 -14.36
CA THR A 107 27.43 -34.35 -15.54
C THR A 107 25.98 -34.01 -15.88
N ARG A 108 25.61 -32.74 -15.73
CA ARG A 108 24.32 -32.22 -16.19
C ARG A 108 24.37 -32.05 -17.71
N LYS A 109 23.42 -32.64 -18.44
CA LYS A 109 23.20 -32.24 -19.83
C LYS A 109 22.78 -30.77 -19.83
N LYS A 110 23.58 -29.89 -20.44
CA LYS A 110 23.20 -28.49 -20.63
C LYS A 110 21.96 -28.47 -21.54
N THR A 111 20.78 -28.20 -20.97
CA THR A 111 19.58 -27.91 -21.75
C THR A 111 19.75 -26.51 -22.33
N GLY A 112 20.57 -26.40 -23.38
CA GLY A 112 20.63 -25.21 -24.22
C GLY A 112 19.32 -25.05 -24.98
N ARG A 113 19.08 -23.83 -25.48
CA ARG A 113 18.00 -23.60 -26.45
C ARG A 113 18.25 -24.48 -27.66
N LYS A 114 17.21 -25.17 -28.16
CA LYS A 114 17.29 -25.85 -29.44
C LYS A 114 17.64 -24.81 -30.52
N PRO A 115 18.59 -25.08 -31.43
CA PRO A 115 18.91 -24.16 -32.50
C PRO A 115 17.67 -23.90 -33.36
N PHE A 116 17.63 -22.71 -33.99
CA PHE A 116 16.55 -22.36 -34.90
C PHE A 116 16.53 -23.36 -36.07
N PRO A 117 15.40 -24.02 -36.37
CA PRO A 117 15.35 -25.06 -37.39
C PRO A 117 15.70 -24.58 -38.80
N ASP A 118 16.37 -25.43 -39.57
CA ASP A 118 16.88 -25.07 -40.90
C ASP A 118 15.82 -24.95 -41.99
N TYR A 119 14.63 -25.51 -41.76
CA TYR A 119 13.52 -25.44 -42.71
C TYR A 119 12.80 -24.08 -42.71
N PHE A 120 13.10 -23.19 -41.77
CA PHE A 120 12.56 -21.85 -41.76
C PHE A 120 13.42 -20.91 -42.62
N PRO A 121 12.80 -20.02 -43.41
CA PRO A 121 13.54 -19.09 -44.26
C PRO A 121 14.38 -18.13 -43.41
N ARG A 122 15.69 -18.09 -43.67
CA ARG A 122 16.63 -17.13 -43.06
C ARG A 122 16.81 -15.97 -44.04
N ILE A 123 16.51 -14.74 -43.61
CA ILE A 123 16.77 -13.54 -44.40
C ILE A 123 18.06 -12.92 -43.89
N THR A 124 19.10 -12.90 -44.72
CA THR A 124 20.32 -12.14 -44.45
C THR A 124 20.13 -10.71 -44.96
N ILE A 125 20.24 -9.73 -44.07
CA ILE A 125 20.27 -8.31 -44.44
C ILE A 125 21.75 -7.96 -44.64
N LEU A 126 22.09 -7.42 -45.82
CA LEU A 126 23.41 -6.86 -46.13
C LEU A 126 23.49 -5.39 -45.71
#